data_AF-A0A4U0GJF5-F1
#
_entry.id   AF-A0A4U0GJF5-F1
#
_cell.length_a   1.000
_cell.length_b   1.000
_cell.length_c   1.000
_cell.angle_alpha   90.00
_cell.angle_beta   90.00
_cell.angle_gamma   90.00
#
_symmetry.space_group_name_H-M   'P 1'
#
loop_
_entity.id
_entity.type
_entity.pdbx_description
1 polymer ?
#
loop_
_entity_poly.entity_id
_entity_poly.type
_entity_poly.pdbx_seq_one_letter_code
_entity_poly.pdbx_strand_id
1 'polypeptide(L)'
;MDSRVAEFQQMLRAALDEAKAAGLVNAASQLEFRAFAAYTTSSELLGETGVAIKEFLQTAGPAIPPLVVVKLNLCLTEVRKVWPRI
;
A
#
# COMPACT_ATOMS: atom_id res chain seq x y z
N MET A 1 -0.54 13.34 16.95
CA MET A 1 -0.64 12.30 15.91
C MET A 1 -0.82 12.99 14.58
N ASP A 2 0.06 12.74 13.62
CA ASP A 2 0.08 13.44 12.32
C ASP A 2 -1.15 13.05 11.50
N SER A 3 -2.09 13.98 11.27
CA SER A 3 -3.38 13.71 10.64
C SER A 3 -3.26 13.05 9.27
N ARG A 4 -2.18 13.31 8.53
CA ARG A 4 -1.93 12.72 7.21
C ARG A 4 -1.64 11.21 7.26
N VAL A 5 -1.02 10.74 8.34
CA VAL A 5 -0.74 9.31 8.52
C VAL A 5 -2.04 8.55 8.76
N ALA A 6 -2.96 9.12 9.54
CA ALA A 6 -4.26 8.51 9.80
C ALA A 6 -5.13 8.45 8.52
N GLU A 7 -5.14 9.52 7.72
CA GLU A 7 -5.85 9.55 6.44
C GLU A 7 -5.27 8.53 5.44
N PHE A 8 -3.94 8.43 5.35
CA PHE A 8 -3.27 7.43 4.51
C PHE A 8 -3.61 6.00 4.94
N GLN A 9 -3.56 5.71 6.24
CA GLN A 9 -3.90 4.39 6.77
C GLN A 9 -5.35 4.00 6.50
N GLN A 10 -6.30 4.94 6.60
CA GLN A 10 -7.70 4.67 6.26
C GLN A 10 -7.87 4.37 4.76
N MET A 11 -7.22 5.15 3.88
CA MET A 11 -7.24 4.87 2.44
C MET A 11 -6.64 3.51 2.09
N LEU A 12 -5.51 3.16 2.73
CA LEU A 12 -4.85 1.88 2.51
C LEU A 12 -5.72 0.70 2.96
N ARG A 13 -6.38 0.83 4.12
CA ARG A 13 -7.33 -0.17 4.62
C ARG A 13 -8.48 -0.41 3.65
N ALA A 14 -9.06 0.66 3.09
CA ALA A 14 -10.14 0.55 2.11
C ALA A 14 -9.70 -0.19 0.83
N ALA A 15 -8.50 0.13 0.32
CA ALA A 15 -7.95 -0.54 -0.87
C ALA A 15 -7.67 -2.04 -0.62
N LEU A 16 -7.22 -2.38 0.60
CA LEU A 16 -6.98 -3.76 1.01
C LEU A 16 -8.28 -4.56 1.13
N ASP A 17 -9.35 -3.94 1.63
CA ASP A 17 -10.67 -4.57 1.72
C ASP A 17 -11.25 -4.89 0.33
N GLU A 18 -11.14 -3.94 -0.61
CA GLU A 18 -11.50 -4.16 -2.02
C GLU A 18 -10.67 -5.29 -2.66
N ALA A 19 -9.37 -5.36 -2.37
CA ALA A 19 -8.51 -6.43 -2.86
C ALA A 19 -8.89 -7.81 -2.27
N LYS A 20 -9.25 -7.85 -0.98
CA LYS A 20 -9.76 -9.08 -0.32
C LYS A 20 -11.08 -9.52 -0.96
N ALA A 21 -12.00 -8.59 -1.22
CA ALA A 21 -13.27 -8.86 -1.90
C ALA A 21 -13.09 -9.37 -3.34
N ALA A 22 -12.02 -8.96 -4.02
CA ALA A 22 -11.64 -9.45 -5.35
C ALA A 22 -10.94 -10.83 -5.35
N GLY A 23 -10.79 -11.48 -4.20
CA GLY A 23 -10.14 -12.79 -4.06
C GLY A 23 -8.62 -12.73 -3.84
N LEU A 24 -8.03 -11.55 -3.72
CA LEU A 24 -6.58 -11.36 -3.47
C LEU A 24 -6.25 -11.37 -1.97
N VAL A 25 -6.98 -12.16 -1.18
CA VAL A 25 -6.94 -12.15 0.30
C VAL A 25 -5.52 -12.33 0.83
N ASN A 26 -4.75 -13.26 0.26
CA ASN A 26 -3.42 -13.58 0.78
C ASN A 26 -2.39 -12.46 0.49
N ALA A 27 -2.48 -11.85 -0.69
CA ALA A 27 -1.60 -10.75 -1.09
C ALA A 27 -1.97 -9.45 -0.34
N ALA A 28 -3.26 -9.19 -0.15
CA ALA A 28 -3.75 -8.08 0.65
C ALA A 28 -3.35 -8.21 2.13
N SER A 29 -3.48 -9.40 2.74
CA SER A 29 -3.07 -9.63 4.13
C SER A 29 -1.56 -9.47 4.34
N GLN A 30 -0.72 -9.85 3.38
CA GLN A 30 0.73 -9.57 3.46
C GLN A 30 1.03 -8.08 3.40
N LEU A 31 0.35 -7.34 2.52
CA LEU A 31 0.53 -5.89 2.40
C LEU A 31 0.02 -5.15 3.63
N GLU A 32 -1.09 -5.61 4.23
CA GLU A 32 -1.62 -5.11 5.50
C GLU A 32 -0.64 -5.36 6.65
N PHE A 33 -0.11 -6.57 6.76
CA PHE A 33 0.82 -6.94 7.81
C PHE A 33 2.09 -6.09 7.76
N ARG A 34 2.62 -5.85 6.56
CA ARG A 34 3.77 -4.95 6.38
C ARG A 34 3.37 -3.50 6.65
N ALA A 35 2.41 -2.94 5.94
CA ALA A 35 2.08 -1.52 6.05
C ALA A 35 1.55 -1.07 7.43
N PHE A 36 1.06 -1.99 8.27
CA PHE A 36 0.65 -1.71 9.66
C PHE A 36 1.59 -2.30 10.71
N ALA A 37 2.77 -2.80 10.31
CA ALA A 37 3.80 -3.15 11.27
C ALA A 37 4.17 -1.93 12.12
N ALA A 38 4.64 -2.17 13.34
CA ALA A 38 5.05 -1.11 14.26
C ALA A 38 6.36 -0.47 13.76
N TYR A 39 6.23 0.53 12.89
CA TYR A 39 7.39 1.30 12.42
C TYR A 39 7.70 2.43 13.38
N THR A 40 8.98 2.54 13.72
CA THR A 40 9.54 3.56 14.60
C THR A 40 9.53 4.97 13.99
N THR A 41 9.47 5.06 12.66
CA THR A 41 9.42 6.34 11.94
C THR A 41 8.47 6.29 10.74
N SER A 42 7.81 7.43 10.43
CA SER A 42 6.96 7.57 9.23
C SER A 42 7.74 7.34 7.93
N SER A 43 9.05 7.57 7.97
CA SER A 43 10.03 7.29 6.91
C SER A 43 10.16 5.80 6.61
N GLU A 44 10.33 4.96 7.63
CA GLU A 44 10.41 3.50 7.48
C GLU A 44 9.07 2.91 7.00
N LEU A 45 7.96 3.38 7.58
CA LEU A 45 6.60 3.03 7.16
C LEU A 45 6.39 3.27 5.66
N LEU A 46 6.71 4.47 5.17
CA LEU A 46 6.49 4.86 3.78
C LEU A 46 7.40 4.09 2.82
N GLY A 47 8.67 3.88 3.20
CA GLY A 47 9.60 3.07 2.43
C GLY A 47 9.12 1.63 2.28
N GLU A 48 8.74 0.98 3.38
CA GLU A 48 8.31 -0.42 3.38
C GLU A 48 6.95 -0.61 2.71
N THR A 49 6.04 0.35 2.87
CA THR A 49 4.76 0.38 2.16
C THR A 49 4.96 0.50 0.64
N GLY A 50 5.88 1.37 0.19
CA GLY A 50 6.19 1.51 -1.23
C GLY A 50 6.78 0.23 -1.84
N VAL A 51 7.62 -0.50 -1.08
CA VAL A 51 8.18 -1.79 -1.52
C VAL A 51 7.06 -2.83 -1.63
N ALA A 52 6.21 -2.93 -0.61
CA ALA A 52 5.10 -3.87 -0.60
C ALA A 52 4.11 -3.63 -1.76
N ILE A 53 3.81 -2.36 -2.09
CA ILE A 53 2.96 -2.03 -3.23
C ILE A 53 3.60 -2.49 -4.56
N LYS A 54 4.91 -2.27 -4.75
CA LYS A 54 5.61 -2.76 -5.94
C LYS A 54 5.59 -4.28 -6.05
N GLU A 55 5.88 -5.00 -4.97
CA GLU A 55 5.84 -6.46 -4.94
C GLU A 55 4.43 -7.00 -5.23
N PHE A 56 3.39 -6.34 -4.70
CA PHE A 56 1.99 -6.68 -4.99
C PHE A 56 1.67 -6.52 -6.48
N LEU A 57 2.03 -5.38 -7.08
CA LEU A 57 1.84 -5.12 -8.51
C LEU A 57 2.59 -6.14 -9.39
N GLN A 58 3.80 -6.52 -9.00
CA GLN A 58 4.60 -7.51 -9.73
C GLN A 58 4.05 -8.94 -9.58
N THR A 59 3.60 -9.32 -8.39
CA THR A 59 3.15 -10.68 -8.09
C THR A 59 1.75 -10.95 -8.64
N ALA A 60 0.82 -10.02 -8.44
CA ALA A 60 -0.56 -10.20 -8.88
C ALA A 60 -0.79 -9.74 -10.33
N GLY A 61 0.05 -8.85 -10.86
CA GLY A 61 0.12 -8.49 -12.28
C GLY A 61 -1.27 -8.26 -12.92
N PRO A 62 -1.64 -9.03 -13.97
CA PRO A 62 -2.89 -8.83 -14.71
C PRO A 62 -4.15 -9.26 -13.94
N ALA A 63 -4.02 -9.96 -12.81
CA ALA A 63 -5.16 -10.34 -11.97
C ALA A 63 -5.67 -9.18 -11.11
N ILE A 64 -4.92 -8.06 -11.04
CA ILE A 64 -5.33 -6.89 -10.27
C ILE A 64 -6.37 -6.08 -11.05
N PRO A 65 -7.51 -5.71 -10.44
CA PRO A 65 -8.48 -4.84 -11.06
C PRO A 65 -7.84 -3.50 -11.46
N PRO A 66 -8.16 -2.93 -12.63
CA PRO A 66 -7.54 -1.71 -13.12
C PRO A 66 -7.73 -0.52 -12.17
N LEU A 67 -8.87 -0.43 -11.47
CA LEU A 67 -9.12 0.59 -10.46
C LEU A 67 -8.15 0.50 -9.28
N VAL A 68 -7.82 -0.72 -8.86
CA VAL A 68 -6.87 -0.98 -7.76
C VAL A 68 -5.46 -0.59 -8.19
N VAL A 69 -5.08 -0.90 -9.43
CA VAL A 69 -3.78 -0.47 -10.00
C VAL A 69 -3.64 1.06 -9.99
N VAL A 70 -4.71 1.81 -10.32
CA VAL A 70 -4.70 3.28 -10.28
C VAL A 70 -4.50 3.78 -8.85
N LYS A 71 -5.26 3.26 -7.89
CA LYS A 71 -5.13 3.63 -6.47
C LYS A 71 -3.72 3.33 -5.93
N LEU A 72 -3.16 2.16 -6.25
CA LEU A 72 -1.81 1.77 -5.83
C LEU A 72 -0.72 2.66 -6.46
N ASN A 73 -0.88 3.07 -7.72
CA ASN A 73 0.05 4.01 -8.36
C ASN A 73 -0.02 5.42 -7.76
N LEU A 74 -1.20 5.88 -7.34
CA LEU A 74 -1.34 7.14 -6.59
C LEU A 74 -0.61 7.05 -5.24
N CYS A 75 -0.78 5.95 -4.51
CA CYS A 75 -0.04 5.71 -3.27
C CYS A 75 1.48 5.70 -3.49
N LEU A 76 1.97 5.05 -4.55
CA LEU A 76 3.40 5.08 -4.91
C LEU A 76 3.89 6.50 -5.26
N THR A 77 3.04 7.32 -5.88
CA THR A 77 3.38 8.70 -6.22
C THR A 77 3.53 9.55 -4.96
N GLU A 78 2.63 9.42 -3.98
CA GLU A 78 2.77 10.09 -2.69
C GLU A 78 3.99 9.60 -1.90
N VAL A 79 4.25 8.28 -1.91
CA VAL A 79 5.47 7.72 -1.30
C VAL A 79 6.71 8.30 -1.96
N ARG A 80 6.77 8.44 -3.29
CA ARG A 80 7.91 9.03 -4.01
C ARG A 80 8.18 10.49 -3.68
N LYS A 81 7.13 11.28 -3.39
CA LYS A 81 7.29 12.68 -2.96
C LYS A 81 8.07 12.79 -1.65
N VAL A 82 7.93 11.81 -0.77
CA VAL A 82 8.61 11.74 0.52
C VAL A 82 9.90 10.90 0.44
N TRP A 83 9.93 9.91 -0.46
CA TRP A 83 11.00 8.93 -0.60
C TRP A 83 11.35 8.65 -2.09
N PRO A 84 12.18 9.49 -2.72
CA PRO A 84 12.47 9.40 -4.16
C PRO A 84 13.32 8.18 -4.56
N ARG A 85 13.85 7.42 -3.58
CA ARG A 85 14.70 6.23 -3.82
C ARG A 85 13.92 4.95 -4.16
N ILE A 86 12.60 5.02 -4.36
CA ILE A 86 11.75 3.89 -4.75
C ILE A 86 11.23 4.03 -6.17
#